data_AF-A0A919JCH7-F1
#
_entry.id   AF-A0A919JCH7-F1
#
_cell.length_a   1.000
_cell.length_b   1.000
_cell.length_c   1.000
_cell.angle_alpha   90.00
_cell.angle_beta   90.00
_cell.angle_gamma   90.00
#
_symmetry.space_group_name_H-M   'P 1'
#
loop_
_entity.id
_entity.type
_entity.pdbx_description
1 polymer ?
#
loop_
_entity_poly.entity_id
_entity_poly.type
_entity_poly.pdbx_seq_one_letter_code
_entity_poly.pdbx_strand_id
1 'polypeptide(L)'
;MASVGVTGLAAAAQSPGLLAAVDQHSAGVRDSLSTDTRPLTAIILAAYAEGVRDAAFKHGWRAPAGAIDWTANDWVLNRLLAVCSLIRTLP
;
A
#
# COMPACT_ATOMS: atom_id res chain seq x y z
N MET A 1 -16.50 12.11 -2.66
CA MET A 1 -16.05 10.91 -3.38
C MET A 1 -15.08 10.16 -2.48
N ALA A 2 -15.35 8.90 -2.13
CA ALA A 2 -14.45 8.13 -1.28
C ALA A 2 -13.26 7.61 -2.11
N SER A 3 -12.03 7.87 -1.66
CA SER A 3 -10.79 7.40 -2.29
C SER A 3 -10.29 6.15 -1.54
N VAL A 4 -9.72 5.20 -2.28
CA VAL A 4 -9.10 3.99 -1.71
C VAL A 4 -7.95 4.39 -0.78
N GLY A 5 -7.82 3.69 0.35
CA GLY A 5 -6.76 3.93 1.33
C GLY A 5 -7.00 5.10 2.30
N VAL A 6 -8.09 5.88 2.15
CA VAL A 6 -8.39 7.02 3.04
C VAL A 6 -8.43 6.63 4.52
N THR A 7 -9.10 5.54 4.87
CA THR A 7 -9.22 5.08 6.26
C THR A 7 -7.87 4.61 6.82
N GLY A 8 -7.05 3.95 6.00
CA GLY A 8 -5.71 3.52 6.40
C GLY A 8 -4.74 4.69 6.57
N LEU A 9 -4.79 5.69 5.70
CA LEU A 9 -3.96 6.89 5.83
C LEU A 9 -4.36 7.72 7.07
N ALA A 10 -5.66 7.80 7.36
CA ALA A 10 -6.16 8.43 8.59
C ALA A 10 -5.73 7.67 9.86
N ALA A 11 -5.68 6.33 9.81
CA ALA A 11 -5.15 5.51 10.90
C ALA A 11 -3.63 5.72 11.06
N ALA A 12 -2.87 5.73 9.96
CA ALA A 12 -1.41 5.95 9.98
C ALA A 12 -1.05 7.32 10.57
N ALA A 13 -1.80 8.37 10.23
CA ALA A 13 -1.60 9.70 10.79
C ALA A 13 -1.77 9.77 12.33
N GLN A 14 -2.49 8.82 12.93
CA GLN A 14 -2.75 8.74 14.37
C GLN A 14 -1.87 7.70 15.09
N SER A 15 -1.07 6.91 14.35
CA SER A 15 -0.27 5.82 14.90
C SER A 15 1.15 5.88 14.33
N PRO A 16 2.15 6.38 15.08
CA PRO A 16 3.53 6.48 14.62
C PRO A 16 4.13 5.14 14.16
N GLY A 17 3.76 4.03 14.81
CA GLY A 17 4.21 2.70 14.41
C GLY A 17 3.65 2.27 13.06
N LEU A 18 2.38 2.54 12.79
CA LEU A 18 1.77 2.26 11.49
C LEU A 18 2.33 3.17 10.40
N LEU A 19 2.54 4.46 10.72
CA LEU A 19 3.19 5.40 9.80
C LEU A 19 4.57 4.90 9.37
N ALA A 20 5.40 4.49 10.34
CA ALA A 20 6.73 3.94 10.06
C ALA A 20 6.66 2.65 9.20
N ALA A 21 5.69 1.77 9.46
CA ALA A 21 5.48 0.59 8.64
C ALA A 21 5.09 0.97 7.20
N VAL A 22 4.16 1.91 7.01
CA VAL A 22 3.74 2.40 5.69
C VAL A 22 4.92 3.04 4.95
N ASP A 23 5.78 3.79 5.63
CA ASP A 23 6.98 4.39 5.05
C ASP A 23 7.99 3.31 4.61
N GLN A 24 8.23 2.29 5.44
CA GLN A 24 9.09 1.16 5.09
C GLN A 24 8.54 0.39 3.89
N HIS A 25 7.24 0.11 3.87
CA HIS A 25 6.60 -0.49 2.71
C HIS A 25 6.68 0.43 1.49
N SER A 26 6.58 1.75 1.64
CA SER A 26 6.71 2.69 0.52
C SER A 26 8.12 2.65 -0.07
N ALA A 27 9.16 2.60 0.76
CA ALA A 27 10.54 2.38 0.33
C ALA A 27 10.67 1.06 -0.45
N GLY A 28 10.18 -0.04 0.11
CA GLY A 28 10.25 -1.33 -0.57
C GLY A 28 9.47 -1.36 -1.91
N VAL A 29 8.41 -0.55 -2.08
CA VAL A 29 7.66 -0.48 -3.36
C VAL A 29 8.56 0.18 -4.41
N ARG A 30 9.20 1.29 -4.03
CA ARG A 30 10.17 1.97 -4.89
C ARG A 30 11.31 1.02 -5.27
N ASP A 31 11.85 0.27 -4.31
CA ASP A 31 12.92 -0.70 -4.57
C ASP A 31 12.48 -1.80 -5.54
N SER A 32 11.27 -2.33 -5.37
CA SER A 32 10.72 -3.37 -6.27
C SER A 32 10.47 -2.88 -7.69
N LEU A 33 10.24 -1.58 -7.86
CA LEU A 33 9.94 -0.93 -9.14
C LEU A 33 11.16 -0.20 -9.72
N SER A 34 12.28 -0.18 -8.99
CA SER A 34 13.51 0.49 -9.40
C SER A 34 14.24 -0.36 -10.43
N THR A 35 13.72 -0.37 -11.65
CA THR A 35 14.33 -1.07 -12.79
C THR A 35 14.87 -0.13 -13.86
N ASP A 36 14.54 1.17 -13.82
CA ASP A 36 14.99 2.21 -14.76
C ASP A 36 14.90 3.62 -14.15
N THR A 37 15.46 4.63 -14.83
CA THR A 37 15.32 6.07 -14.50
C THR A 37 13.90 6.64 -14.75
N ARG A 38 12.94 5.81 -15.16
CA ARG A 38 11.58 6.24 -15.48
C ARG A 38 10.83 6.63 -14.19
N PRO A 39 10.13 7.77 -14.18
CA PRO A 39 9.36 8.19 -13.01
C PRO A 39 8.23 7.20 -12.72
N LEU A 40 7.92 7.03 -11.43
CA LEU A 40 6.74 6.29 -11.02
C LEU A 40 5.48 6.97 -11.58
N THR A 41 4.55 6.17 -12.09
CA THR A 41 3.25 6.63 -12.56
C THR A 41 2.13 5.93 -11.81
N ALA A 42 0.94 6.51 -11.82
CA ALA A 42 -0.24 5.89 -11.23
C ALA A 42 -0.54 4.52 -11.85
N ILE A 43 -0.25 4.35 -13.16
CA ILE A 43 -0.43 3.08 -13.88
C ILE A 43 0.52 2.01 -13.35
N ILE A 44 1.81 2.33 -13.20
CA ILE A 44 2.81 1.39 -12.66
C ILE A 44 2.45 0.98 -11.23
N LEU A 45 2.06 1.95 -10.40
CA LEU A 45 1.66 1.71 -9.01
C LEU A 45 0.38 0.85 -8.91
N ALA A 46 -0.60 1.09 -9.78
CA ALA A 46 -1.82 0.27 -9.85
C ALA A 46 -1.52 -1.17 -10.27
N ALA A 47 -0.69 -1.36 -11.30
CA ALA A 47 -0.26 -2.69 -11.76
C ALA A 47 0.54 -3.42 -10.65
N TYR A 48 1.39 -2.71 -9.92
CA TYR A 48 2.10 -3.25 -8.77
C TYR A 48 1.13 -3.72 -7.66
N ALA A 49 0.15 -2.89 -7.30
CA ALA A 49 -0.85 -3.23 -6.29
C ALA A 49 -1.70 -4.45 -6.69
N GLU A 50 -2.10 -4.54 -7.97
CA GLU A 50 -2.79 -5.71 -8.50
C GLU A 50 -1.93 -6.97 -8.39
N GLY A 51 -0.66 -6.90 -8.80
CA GLY A 51 0.28 -8.02 -8.69
C GLY A 51 0.46 -8.51 -7.24
N VAL A 52 0.62 -7.59 -6.28
CA VAL A 52 0.70 -7.92 -4.85
C VAL A 52 -0.58 -8.63 -4.38
N ARG A 53 -1.74 -8.07 -4.70
CA ARG A 53 -3.04 -8.61 -4.30
C ARG A 53 -3.23 -10.02 -4.87
N ASP A 54 -2.98 -10.19 -6.17
CA ASP A 54 -3.19 -11.46 -6.85
C ASP A 54 -2.22 -12.54 -6.37
N ALA A 55 -0.95 -12.20 -6.13
CA ALA A 55 0.01 -13.10 -5.51
C ALA A 55 -0.43 -13.52 -4.11
N ALA A 56 -0.89 -12.56 -3.28
CA ALA A 56 -1.38 -12.85 -1.94
C ALA A 56 -2.60 -13.77 -1.96
N PHE A 57 -3.59 -13.52 -2.83
CA PHE A 57 -4.76 -14.38 -2.98
C PHE A 57 -4.41 -15.83 -3.36
N LYS A 58 -3.44 -15.99 -4.28
CA LYS A 58 -2.93 -17.31 -4.67
C LYS A 58 -2.27 -18.06 -3.51
N HIS A 59 -1.70 -17.34 -2.54
CA HIS A 59 -1.08 -17.90 -1.34
C HIS A 59 -2.03 -17.96 -0.13
N GLY A 60 -3.34 -17.83 -0.36
CA GLY A 60 -4.36 -18.03 0.68
C GLY A 60 -4.73 -16.79 1.49
N TRP A 61 -4.09 -15.64 1.24
CA TRP A 61 -4.54 -14.38 1.84
C TRP A 61 -5.95 -14.04 1.36
N ARG A 62 -6.75 -13.45 2.24
CA ARG A 62 -8.09 -12.95 1.95
C ARG A 62 -8.23 -11.57 2.55
N ALA A 63 -8.76 -10.64 1.76
CA ALA A 63 -9.04 -9.29 2.24
C ALA A 63 -10.01 -9.35 3.45
N PRO A 64 -9.76 -8.56 4.51
CA PRO A 64 -10.71 -8.46 5.62
C PRO A 64 -12.09 -8.03 5.14
N ALA A 65 -13.13 -8.63 5.69
CA ALA A 65 -14.49 -8.17 5.49
C ALA A 65 -14.82 -7.07 6.51
N GLY A 66 -15.47 -6.00 6.06
CA GLY A 66 -15.92 -4.91 6.94
C GLY A 66 -14.82 -3.93 7.32
N ALA A 67 -14.86 -3.43 8.56
CA ALA A 67 -13.90 -2.46 9.06
C ALA A 67 -12.50 -3.10 9.19
N ILE A 68 -11.48 -2.42 8.67
CA ILE A 68 -10.09 -2.89 8.73
C ILE A 68 -9.50 -2.54 10.09
N ASP A 69 -9.03 -3.57 10.81
CA ASP A 69 -8.17 -3.39 11.97
C ASP A 69 -6.72 -3.15 11.52
N TRP A 70 -6.31 -1.89 11.53
CA TRP A 70 -4.95 -1.50 11.16
C TRP A 70 -3.89 -1.84 12.23
N THR A 71 -4.30 -2.30 13.41
CA THR A 71 -3.36 -2.75 14.47
C THR A 71 -2.86 -4.17 14.23
N ALA A 72 -3.58 -4.97 13.43
CA ALA A 72 -3.20 -6.34 13.08
C ALA A 72 -1.89 -6.43 12.26
N ASN A 73 -1.39 -5.30 11.75
CA ASN A 73 -0.13 -5.18 11.00
C ASN A 73 -0.03 -6.16 9.82
N ASP A 74 -1.14 -6.34 9.09
CA ASP A 74 -1.19 -7.21 7.92
C ASP A 74 -0.27 -6.65 6.82
N TRP A 75 0.70 -7.47 6.43
CA TRP A 75 1.72 -7.10 5.45
C TRP A 75 1.13 -6.68 4.10
N VAL A 76 0.09 -7.37 3.61
CA VAL A 76 -0.54 -7.08 2.31
C VAL A 76 -1.30 -5.77 2.39
N LEU A 77 -2.06 -5.54 3.47
CA LEU A 77 -2.78 -4.28 3.67
C LEU A 77 -1.83 -3.10 3.79
N ASN A 78 -0.75 -3.24 4.57
CA ASN A 78 0.27 -2.20 4.69
C ASN A 78 0.98 -1.93 3.36
N ARG A 79 1.25 -2.98 2.57
CA ARG A 79 1.83 -2.86 1.22
C ARG A 79 0.91 -2.11 0.26
N LEU A 80 -0.39 -2.42 0.27
CA LEU A 80 -1.38 -1.73 -0.56
C LEU A 80 -1.62 -0.29 -0.09
N LEU A 81 -1.62 -0.04 1.22
CA LEU A 81 -1.71 1.30 1.79
C LEU A 81 -0.50 2.18 1.42
N ALA A 82 0.71 1.60 1.41
CA ALA A 82 1.90 2.27 0.93
C ALA A 82 1.79 2.68 -0.55
N VAL A 83 1.19 1.84 -1.41
CA VAL A 83 0.89 2.24 -2.79
C VAL A 83 -0.05 3.44 -2.84
N CYS A 84 -1.12 3.47 -2.03
CA CYS A 84 -2.02 4.63 -1.94
C CYS A 84 -1.30 5.89 -1.45
N SER A 85 -0.34 5.76 -0.52
CA SER A 85 0.51 6.87 -0.08
C SER A 85 1.35 7.43 -1.23
N LEU A 86 2.02 6.55 -1.98
CA LEU A 86 2.86 6.92 -3.13
C LEU A 86 2.07 7.62 -4.23
N ILE A 87 0.86 7.16 -4.53
CA ILE A 87 -0.03 7.79 -5.53
C ILE A 87 -0.28 9.27 -5.19
N ARG A 88 -0.39 9.62 -3.89
CA ARG A 88 -0.61 11.01 -3.44
C ARG A 88 0.63 11.90 -3.56
N THR A 89 1.79 11.30 -3.79
CA THR A 89 3.06 12.03 -4.01
C THR A 89 3.41 12.21 -5.48
N LEU A 90 2.61 11.63 -6.39
CA LEU A 90 2.79 11.85 -7.82
C LEU A 90 2.49 13.32 -8.19
N PRO A 91 3.23 13.88 -9.17
CA PRO A 91 3.05 15.26 -9.64
C PRO A 91 1.70 15.49 -10.35
#